data_AF-A0A1Z4VUE7-F1
#
_entry.id   AF-A0A1Z4VUE7-F1
#
_cell.length_a   1.000
_cell.length_b   1.000
_cell.length_c   1.000
_cell.angle_alpha   90.00
_cell.angle_beta   90.00
_cell.angle_gamma   90.00
#
_symmetry.space_group_name_H-M   'P 1'
#
loop_
_entity.id
_entity.type
_entity.pdbx_description
1 polymer ?
#
loop_
_entity_poly.entity_id
_entity_poly.type
_entity_poly.pdbx_seq_one_letter_code
_entity_poly.pdbx_strand_id
1 'polypeptide(L)'
;MTGDRVRIVYTCRMRLLWSLLLTVLMATSVGAEPRPHPRLQQLGPNQALDLGRYECPNGEDRDTSNCATITDYSGLVYHPARHQLLLFGGGHAATYRDDVEVLDLASLEWRSAYAPTPCEERRLDNVDVEAGRWISSNHPIARHSYDLLAIAGEAAELFLFAKVQGRGRGCHRLPEGQPYVIAEGRVAAYDPDRRRWRYTQVPSLGYPFAAEADPVSGRVLLVDRRSLRSFDPASGRMTTHLEFSHPDMHWARSLVYFPPLDRFYYMVQGGRAKGRQVLEGVYEITLNRTDWSESRIRRLALESPGETAHAWAYDPVHELIGGGVRQGHFFAFDPRRGEWHVAEIETDSGVPVGTVSDYALAFDPVSGVYLWRSDRRSGRRTWAYRWGNTLTD
;
A
#
# COMPACT_ATOMS: atom_id res chain seq x y z
N MET A 1 81.71 -20.67 -7.40
CA MET A 1 82.07 -19.90 -6.20
C MET A 1 80.89 -18.98 -5.90
N THR A 2 79.91 -19.47 -5.13
CA THR A 2 79.74 -19.22 -3.66
C THR A 2 79.34 -17.77 -3.40
N GLY A 3 78.05 -17.50 -3.24
CA GLY A 3 77.45 -17.07 -1.94
C GLY A 3 76.85 -15.68 -2.15
N ASP A 4 75.78 -15.20 -1.53
CA ASP A 4 74.99 -15.66 -0.40
C ASP A 4 73.56 -15.09 -0.52
N ARG A 5 72.59 -15.85 0.01
CA ARG A 5 71.19 -15.44 0.17
C ARG A 5 71.03 -14.64 1.46
N VAL A 6 70.57 -13.39 1.36
CA VAL A 6 70.13 -12.61 2.52
C VAL A 6 68.67 -12.94 2.84
N ARG A 7 68.45 -13.59 3.99
CA ARG A 7 67.12 -13.74 4.62
C ARG A 7 66.79 -12.47 5.38
N ILE A 8 65.69 -11.80 5.03
CA ILE A 8 65.11 -10.72 5.83
C ILE A 8 64.09 -11.34 6.79
N VAL A 9 64.39 -11.23 8.09
CA VAL A 9 63.52 -11.62 9.20
C VAL A 9 62.75 -10.38 9.63
N TYR A 10 61.43 -10.35 9.44
CA TYR A 10 60.58 -9.34 10.06
C TYR A 10 60.05 -9.87 11.39
N THR A 11 60.58 -9.29 12.47
CA THR A 11 60.13 -9.51 13.84
C THR A 11 58.75 -8.89 14.08
N CYS A 12 57.83 -9.73 14.54
CA CYS A 12 56.51 -9.37 15.06
C CYS A 12 56.66 -8.54 16.35
N ARG A 13 56.20 -7.29 16.35
CA ARG A 13 56.01 -6.48 17.57
C ARG A 13 54.51 -6.36 17.85
N MET A 14 54.04 -7.16 18.80
CA MET A 14 52.77 -6.95 19.51
C MET A 14 52.78 -5.58 20.17
N ARG A 15 51.90 -4.67 19.73
CA ARG A 15 51.45 -3.52 20.51
C ARG A 15 50.11 -3.89 21.13
N LEU A 16 50.11 -4.18 22.43
CA LEU A 16 48.91 -4.13 23.26
C LEU A 16 48.40 -2.68 23.25
N LEU A 17 47.30 -2.44 22.53
CA LEU A 17 46.50 -1.23 22.69
C LEU A 17 45.33 -1.59 23.60
N TRP A 18 45.33 -0.97 24.78
CA TRP A 18 44.19 -0.87 25.67
C TRP A 18 43.10 -0.06 24.98
N SER A 19 42.12 -0.73 24.38
CA SER A 19 40.85 -0.11 23.96
C SER A 19 39.86 -0.26 25.11
N LEU A 20 39.66 0.81 25.87
CA LEU A 20 38.49 0.97 26.74
C LEU A 20 37.24 0.82 25.86
N LEU A 21 36.55 -0.31 26.02
CA LEU A 21 35.24 -0.56 25.44
C LEU A 21 34.23 0.27 26.23
N LEU A 22 34.00 1.52 25.80
CA LEU A 22 32.90 2.32 26.30
C LEU A 22 31.62 1.81 25.61
N THR A 23 31.05 0.72 26.14
CA THR A 23 29.75 0.21 25.72
C THR A 23 28.69 1.19 26.18
N VAL A 24 28.43 2.23 25.38
CA VAL A 24 27.25 3.06 25.54
C VAL A 24 26.06 2.18 25.20
N LEU A 25 25.43 1.62 26.24
CA LEU A 25 24.08 1.06 26.17
C LEU A 25 23.15 2.21 25.79
N MET A 26 23.03 2.48 24.49
CA MET A 26 21.87 3.15 23.94
C MET A 26 20.70 2.21 24.24
N ALA A 27 19.99 2.47 25.34
CA ALA A 27 18.71 1.88 25.60
C ALA A 27 17.78 2.36 24.47
N THR A 28 17.75 1.61 23.37
CA THR A 28 16.70 1.73 22.38
C THR A 28 15.42 1.47 23.13
N SER A 29 14.61 2.51 23.33
CA SER A 29 13.26 2.35 23.85
C SER A 29 12.52 1.45 22.88
N VAL A 30 12.47 0.15 23.19
CA VAL A 30 11.61 -0.79 22.49
C VAL A 30 10.21 -0.24 22.75
N GLY A 31 9.60 0.36 21.73
CA GLY A 31 8.22 0.83 21.82
C GLY A 31 7.36 -0.33 22.31
N ALA A 32 6.41 -0.04 23.21
CA ALA A 32 5.51 -1.07 23.69
C ALA A 32 4.90 -1.81 22.49
N GLU A 33 4.88 -3.14 22.55
CA GLU A 33 4.29 -3.94 21.48
C GLU A 33 2.85 -3.48 21.22
N PRO A 34 2.45 -3.32 19.95
CA PRO A 34 1.07 -3.04 19.58
C PRO A 34 0.09 -3.97 20.29
N ARG A 35 -0.98 -3.40 20.86
CA ARG A 35 -2.05 -4.17 21.50
C ARG A 35 -3.34 -4.02 20.72
N PRO A 36 -4.14 -5.09 20.60
CA PRO A 36 -5.39 -4.99 19.86
C PRO A 36 -6.37 -4.05 20.57
N HIS A 37 -7.16 -3.31 19.81
CA HIS A 37 -8.21 -2.47 20.39
C HIS A 37 -9.33 -3.36 20.97
N PRO A 38 -9.83 -3.12 22.21
CA PRO A 38 -10.84 -3.97 22.84
C PRO A 38 -12.10 -4.19 21.99
N ARG A 39 -12.61 -3.14 21.33
CA ARG A 39 -13.75 -3.26 20.39
C ARG A 39 -13.49 -4.20 19.20
N LEU A 40 -12.26 -4.26 18.69
CA LEU A 40 -11.92 -5.15 17.58
C LEU A 40 -11.77 -6.61 18.03
N GLN A 41 -11.33 -6.83 19.27
CA GLN A 41 -11.26 -8.17 19.87
C GLN A 41 -12.64 -8.79 20.11
N GLN A 42 -13.66 -7.96 20.31
CA GLN A 42 -15.04 -8.41 20.55
C GLN A 42 -15.75 -8.91 19.30
N LEU A 43 -15.20 -8.65 18.11
CA LEU A 43 -15.79 -9.14 16.86
C LEU A 43 -15.78 -10.67 16.84
N GLY A 44 -16.95 -11.26 16.62
CA GLY A 44 -17.09 -12.68 16.35
C GLY A 44 -16.73 -13.05 14.90
N PRO A 45 -16.71 -14.35 14.58
CA PRO A 45 -16.60 -14.87 13.22
C PRO A 45 -17.60 -14.20 12.26
N ASN A 46 -17.11 -13.71 11.11
CA ASN A 46 -17.90 -13.06 10.05
C ASN A 46 -18.67 -11.80 10.49
N GLN A 47 -18.31 -11.19 11.61
CA GLN A 47 -18.92 -9.95 12.09
C GLN A 47 -18.13 -8.73 11.65
N ALA A 48 -18.85 -7.66 11.31
CA ALA A 48 -18.32 -6.35 11.01
C ALA A 48 -18.78 -5.28 12.01
N LEU A 49 -17.81 -4.51 12.49
CA LEU A 49 -17.98 -3.31 13.29
C LEU A 49 -17.98 -2.09 12.38
N ASP A 50 -19.05 -1.32 12.43
CA ASP A 50 -19.12 0.02 11.85
C ASP A 50 -18.34 1.01 12.71
N LEU A 51 -17.24 1.53 12.17
CA LEU A 51 -16.43 2.58 12.80
C LEU A 51 -16.96 3.98 12.50
N GLY A 52 -18.09 4.08 11.82
CA GLY A 52 -18.75 5.33 11.48
C GLY A 52 -18.45 5.81 10.07
N ARG A 53 -19.16 6.87 9.69
CA ARG A 53 -18.91 7.56 8.43
C ARG A 53 -17.53 8.21 8.48
N TYR A 54 -16.76 8.07 7.40
CA TYR A 54 -15.51 8.81 7.28
C TYR A 54 -15.80 10.31 7.18
N GLU A 55 -15.23 11.05 8.13
CA GLU A 55 -15.22 12.51 8.16
C GLU A 55 -13.81 13.01 7.90
N CYS A 56 -13.72 14.06 7.11
CA CYS A 56 -12.44 14.64 6.71
C CYS A 56 -11.78 15.33 7.90
N PRO A 57 -10.61 14.85 8.38
CA PRO A 57 -10.03 15.36 9.62
C PRO A 57 -9.58 16.83 9.53
N ASN A 58 -9.25 17.33 8.33
CA ASN A 58 -8.69 18.69 8.16
C ASN A 58 -9.70 19.79 7.86
N GLY A 59 -10.98 19.50 7.61
CA GLY A 59 -12.04 20.52 7.46
C GLY A 59 -11.91 21.54 6.31
N GLU A 60 -10.78 21.63 5.59
CA GLU A 60 -10.52 22.64 4.55
C GLU A 60 -11.37 22.44 3.27
N ASP A 61 -11.83 21.22 3.01
CA ASP A 61 -12.72 20.88 1.89
C ASP A 61 -14.17 20.66 2.38
N ARG A 62 -14.71 21.63 3.13
CA ARG A 62 -16.11 21.62 3.63
C ARG A 62 -17.19 21.63 2.53
N ASP A 63 -16.81 21.68 1.25
CA ASP A 63 -17.67 21.23 0.17
C ASP A 63 -17.74 19.69 0.19
N THR A 64 -18.47 19.19 1.20
CA THR A 64 -18.44 17.86 1.86
C THR A 64 -18.42 16.60 0.97
N SER A 65 -18.61 16.72 -0.34
CA SER A 65 -18.64 15.59 -1.25
C SER A 65 -17.27 15.18 -1.81
N ASN A 66 -16.31 16.10 -1.93
CA ASN A 66 -15.04 15.81 -2.63
C ASN A 66 -13.97 15.24 -1.72
N CYS A 67 -13.83 15.72 -0.48
CA CYS A 67 -12.75 15.22 0.37
C CYS A 67 -12.84 13.71 0.64
N ALA A 68 -14.05 13.18 0.84
CA ALA A 68 -14.23 11.76 1.07
C ALA A 68 -14.09 10.90 -0.20
N THR A 69 -13.77 11.48 -1.37
CA THR A 69 -13.33 10.76 -2.58
C THR A 69 -11.81 10.57 -2.64
N ILE A 70 -11.08 10.78 -1.54
CA ILE A 70 -9.64 10.42 -1.46
C ILE A 70 -9.37 8.95 -1.80
N THR A 71 -10.37 8.07 -1.63
CA THR A 71 -10.29 6.65 -1.99
C THR A 71 -10.54 6.38 -3.47
N ASP A 72 -10.94 7.37 -4.28
CA ASP A 72 -11.19 7.17 -5.71
C ASP A 72 -9.89 6.70 -6.39
N TYR A 73 -9.93 5.48 -6.92
CA TYR A 73 -8.80 4.76 -7.49
C TYR A 73 -7.56 4.72 -6.59
N SER A 74 -7.75 4.71 -5.28
CA SER A 74 -6.64 4.84 -4.33
C SER A 74 -6.70 3.78 -3.23
N GLY A 75 -5.52 3.48 -2.67
CA GLY A 75 -5.32 2.39 -1.73
C GLY A 75 -5.07 2.81 -0.28
N LEU A 76 -5.13 1.80 0.58
CA LEU A 76 -4.85 1.85 2.01
C LEU A 76 -3.75 0.83 2.29
N VAL A 77 -2.79 1.15 3.16
CA VAL A 77 -1.74 0.19 3.57
C VAL A 77 -1.62 0.12 5.07
N TYR A 78 -1.36 -1.08 5.59
CA TYR A 78 -1.08 -1.30 7.00
C TYR A 78 0.38 -0.95 7.33
N HIS A 79 0.58 -0.19 8.40
CA HIS A 79 1.90 0.17 8.89
C HIS A 79 2.24 -0.62 10.18
N PRO A 80 2.99 -1.73 10.09
CA PRO A 80 3.18 -2.65 11.21
C PRO A 80 3.86 -2.03 12.43
N ALA A 81 4.91 -1.22 12.23
CA ALA A 81 5.67 -0.65 13.35
C ALA A 81 4.92 0.45 14.14
N ARG A 82 3.76 0.92 13.64
CA ARG A 82 2.98 2.00 14.27
C ARG A 82 1.53 1.62 14.53
N HIS A 83 1.14 0.39 14.22
CA HIS A 83 -0.23 -0.13 14.38
C HIS A 83 -1.30 0.84 13.87
N GLN A 84 -1.16 1.24 12.61
CA GLN A 84 -2.05 2.23 11.97
C GLN A 84 -2.24 1.89 10.49
N LEU A 85 -3.29 2.43 9.89
CA LEU A 85 -3.47 2.40 8.43
C LEU A 85 -3.15 3.75 7.84
N LEU A 86 -2.47 3.75 6.70
CA LEU A 86 -2.14 4.94 5.94
C LEU A 86 -2.88 4.94 4.61
N LEU A 87 -3.56 6.05 4.32
CA LEU A 87 -4.30 6.30 3.09
C LEU A 87 -3.74 7.55 2.41
N PHE A 88 -3.41 7.41 1.14
CA PHE A 88 -3.03 8.52 0.27
C PHE A 88 -3.63 8.30 -1.10
N GLY A 89 -4.18 9.36 -1.69
CA GLY A 89 -4.94 9.20 -2.92
C GLY A 89 -5.61 10.45 -3.45
N GLY A 90 -6.82 10.27 -3.96
CA GLY A 90 -7.58 11.30 -4.65
C GLY A 90 -7.05 11.46 -6.07
N GLY A 91 -6.80 12.68 -6.51
CA GLY A 91 -6.37 12.94 -7.89
C GLY A 91 -7.51 13.37 -8.80
N HIS A 92 -7.49 12.92 -10.06
CA HIS A 92 -8.38 13.47 -11.08
C HIS A 92 -9.87 13.22 -10.79
N ALA A 93 -10.65 14.31 -10.79
CA ALA A 93 -12.07 14.37 -10.47
C ALA A 93 -12.46 14.00 -9.03
N ALA A 94 -11.47 13.87 -8.14
CA ALA A 94 -11.65 13.54 -6.73
C ALA A 94 -11.31 14.75 -5.84
N THR A 95 -10.28 14.64 -4.98
CA THR A 95 -9.80 15.69 -4.08
C THR A 95 -8.36 16.10 -4.39
N TYR A 96 -7.99 17.32 -4.00
CA TYR A 96 -6.63 17.87 -4.04
C TYR A 96 -5.84 17.65 -2.73
N ARG A 97 -6.42 16.93 -1.77
CA ARG A 97 -5.75 16.57 -0.52
C ARG A 97 -4.45 15.83 -0.78
N ASP A 98 -3.39 16.32 -0.17
CA ASP A 98 -2.02 15.82 -0.27
C ASP A 98 -1.46 15.42 1.09
N ASP A 99 -2.33 15.28 2.08
CA ASP A 99 -2.06 14.72 3.38
C ASP A 99 -2.16 13.18 3.38
N VAL A 100 -1.35 12.56 4.24
CA VAL A 100 -1.51 11.15 4.57
C VAL A 100 -2.59 11.05 5.63
N GLU A 101 -3.68 10.36 5.30
CA GLU A 101 -4.73 10.02 6.25
C GLU A 101 -4.30 8.82 7.07
N VAL A 102 -4.50 8.91 8.39
CA VAL A 102 -4.10 7.90 9.36
C VAL A 102 -5.33 7.43 10.10
N LEU A 103 -5.62 6.13 10.04
CA LEU A 103 -6.50 5.49 11.02
C LEU A 103 -5.60 4.92 12.12
N ASP A 104 -5.65 5.54 13.29
CA ASP A 104 -4.96 5.05 14.48
C ASP A 104 -5.75 3.86 15.03
N LEU A 105 -5.17 2.66 15.06
CA LEU A 105 -5.90 1.46 15.48
C LEU A 105 -6.04 1.36 17.00
N ALA A 106 -5.30 2.16 17.77
CA ALA A 106 -5.43 2.21 19.22
C ALA A 106 -6.59 3.12 19.67
N SER A 107 -6.98 4.12 18.87
CA SER A 107 -8.17 4.95 19.14
C SER A 107 -9.36 4.69 18.20
N LEU A 108 -9.11 4.06 17.05
CA LEU A 108 -10.05 3.90 15.92
C LEU A 108 -10.51 5.24 15.33
N GLU A 109 -9.65 6.26 15.38
CA GLU A 109 -9.95 7.59 14.88
C GLU A 109 -9.11 7.93 13.64
N TRP A 110 -9.77 8.59 12.68
CA TRP A 110 -9.09 9.17 11.52
C TRP A 110 -8.48 10.52 11.89
N ARG A 111 -7.24 10.72 11.47
CA ARG A 111 -6.56 12.02 11.52
C ARG A 111 -5.69 12.20 10.30
N SER A 112 -5.34 13.44 10.01
CA SER A 112 -4.30 13.75 9.04
C SER A 112 -2.95 13.71 9.73
N ALA A 113 -1.95 13.13 9.06
CA ALA A 113 -0.62 13.06 9.63
C ALA A 113 0.04 14.44 9.75
N TYR A 114 -0.35 15.37 8.86
CA TYR A 114 0.08 16.76 8.80
C TYR A 114 -1.02 17.63 8.16
N ALA A 115 -0.91 18.95 8.28
CA ALA A 115 -1.80 19.89 7.61
C ALA A 115 -1.56 19.85 6.10
N PRO A 116 -2.60 19.86 5.24
CA PRO A 116 -2.42 19.74 3.81
C PRO A 116 -1.88 21.06 3.25
N THR A 117 -1.44 21.08 1.99
CA THR A 117 -1.04 22.35 1.34
C THR A 117 -2.24 23.30 1.34
N PRO A 118 -2.14 24.56 1.81
CA PRO A 118 -3.27 25.50 1.79
C PRO A 118 -3.86 25.68 0.40
N CYS A 119 -5.18 25.85 0.31
CA CYS A 119 -5.87 25.96 -0.98
C CYS A 119 -5.25 27.04 -1.88
N GLU A 120 -4.94 28.20 -1.31
CA GLU A 120 -4.34 29.34 -1.99
C GLU A 120 -2.94 29.05 -2.53
N GLU A 121 -2.27 28.00 -2.09
CA GLU A 121 -0.96 27.59 -2.58
C GLU A 121 -1.06 26.47 -3.64
N ARG A 122 -2.24 25.86 -3.85
CA ARG A 122 -2.44 24.80 -4.85
C ARG A 122 -2.61 25.37 -6.26
N ARG A 123 -1.59 26.08 -6.74
CA ARG A 123 -1.55 26.79 -8.03
C ARG A 123 -0.46 26.22 -8.95
N LEU A 124 -0.63 26.39 -10.26
CA LEU A 124 0.29 25.83 -11.26
C LEU A 124 1.73 26.36 -11.14
N ASP A 125 1.90 27.61 -10.75
CA ASP A 125 3.20 28.24 -10.49
C ASP A 125 3.90 27.73 -9.22
N ASN A 126 3.17 27.02 -8.35
CA ASN A 126 3.69 26.35 -7.16
C ASN A 126 3.94 24.84 -7.38
N VAL A 127 3.94 24.37 -8.63
CA VAL A 127 4.16 22.96 -8.96
C VAL A 127 5.63 22.71 -9.33
N ASP A 128 6.26 21.77 -8.64
CA ASP A 128 7.49 21.13 -9.09
C ASP A 128 7.10 19.89 -9.91
N VAL A 129 7.10 20.04 -11.24
CA VAL A 129 6.70 18.97 -12.18
C VAL A 129 7.68 17.80 -12.20
N GLU A 130 8.95 18.04 -11.85
CA GLU A 130 9.98 17.01 -11.86
C GLU A 130 9.80 16.07 -10.67
N ALA A 131 9.63 16.64 -9.46
CA ALA A 131 9.36 15.86 -8.26
C ALA A 131 7.91 15.41 -8.15
N GLY A 132 6.97 16.13 -8.77
CA GLY A 132 5.54 15.89 -8.66
C GLY A 132 4.99 16.32 -7.29
N ARG A 133 5.37 17.51 -6.82
CA ARG A 133 5.04 18.05 -5.49
C ARG A 133 4.67 19.54 -5.57
N TRP A 134 4.06 20.04 -4.50
CA TRP A 134 3.96 21.47 -4.28
C TRP A 134 5.28 22.02 -3.74
N ILE A 135 5.74 23.15 -4.28
CA ILE A 135 7.02 23.76 -3.89
C ILE A 135 6.95 24.26 -2.44
N SER A 136 5.85 24.92 -2.07
CA SER A 136 5.68 25.54 -0.75
C SER A 136 5.67 24.56 0.42
N SER A 137 4.91 23.47 0.33
CA SER A 137 4.75 22.50 1.40
C SER A 137 5.69 21.30 1.30
N ASN A 138 6.30 21.09 0.14
CA ASN A 138 7.04 19.86 -0.18
C ASN A 138 6.14 18.59 -0.10
N HIS A 139 4.81 18.72 -0.23
CA HIS A 139 3.89 17.58 -0.26
C HIS A 139 3.67 17.06 -1.68
N PRO A 140 3.52 15.74 -1.87
CA PRO A 140 3.21 15.18 -3.19
C PRO A 140 1.83 15.65 -3.64
N ILE A 141 1.72 16.08 -4.89
CA ILE A 141 0.41 16.47 -5.46
C ILE A 141 -0.54 15.26 -5.41
N ALA A 142 -1.79 15.47 -5.02
CA ALA A 142 -2.83 14.45 -4.99
C ALA A 142 -2.92 13.68 -6.32
N ARG A 143 -3.07 12.36 -6.25
CA ARG A 143 -3.11 11.47 -7.42
C ARG A 143 -3.80 10.16 -7.07
N HIS A 144 -4.33 9.48 -8.09
CA HIS A 144 -4.79 8.11 -7.94
C HIS A 144 -3.60 7.21 -7.63
N SER A 145 -3.66 6.45 -6.53
CA SER A 145 -2.57 5.54 -6.20
C SER A 145 -2.66 4.18 -6.90
N TYR A 146 -3.83 3.72 -7.35
CA TYR A 146 -3.99 2.46 -8.10
C TYR A 146 -3.25 1.25 -7.49
N ASP A 147 -3.27 1.07 -6.17
CA ASP A 147 -2.49 0.03 -5.47
C ASP A 147 -0.97 0.16 -5.62
N LEU A 148 -0.47 1.39 -5.81
CA LEU A 148 0.95 1.74 -5.87
C LEU A 148 1.42 2.45 -4.60
N LEU A 149 0.98 1.91 -3.47
CA LEU A 149 1.43 2.25 -2.13
C LEU A 149 2.09 1.02 -1.52
N ALA A 150 3.21 1.19 -0.81
CA ALA A 150 3.81 0.11 -0.03
C ALA A 150 4.50 0.67 1.22
N ILE A 151 4.48 -0.09 2.31
CA ILE A 151 5.33 0.17 3.48
C ILE A 151 6.60 -0.67 3.33
N ALA A 152 7.77 -0.05 3.31
CA ALA A 152 9.02 -0.79 3.11
C ALA A 152 10.24 -0.09 3.73
N GLY A 153 11.36 -0.82 3.74
CA GLY A 153 12.64 -0.37 4.30
C GLY A 153 12.67 -0.42 5.83
N GLU A 154 13.87 -0.23 6.40
CA GLU A 154 14.10 -0.30 7.85
C GLU A 154 13.29 0.74 8.63
N ALA A 155 13.07 1.92 8.04
CA ALA A 155 12.27 2.99 8.62
C ALA A 155 10.75 2.83 8.42
N ALA A 156 10.31 1.74 7.77
CA ALA A 156 8.91 1.48 7.42
C ALA A 156 8.23 2.69 6.74
N GLU A 157 8.92 3.29 5.77
CA GLU A 157 8.40 4.46 5.05
C GLU A 157 7.24 4.06 4.14
N LEU A 158 6.28 4.96 3.97
CA LEU A 158 5.24 4.84 2.95
C LEU A 158 5.79 5.32 1.61
N PHE A 159 5.90 4.42 0.64
CA PHE A 159 6.27 4.75 -0.72
C PHE A 159 5.04 4.95 -1.60
N LEU A 160 5.06 6.03 -2.38
CA LEU A 160 4.07 6.37 -3.40
C LEU A 160 4.72 6.29 -4.77
N PHE A 161 4.36 5.27 -5.55
CA PHE A 161 4.93 5.06 -6.88
C PHE A 161 4.07 5.65 -8.01
N ALA A 162 2.81 5.99 -7.75
CA ALA A 162 1.91 6.45 -8.79
C ALA A 162 2.29 7.82 -9.38
N LYS A 163 2.06 7.94 -10.68
CA LYS A 163 2.19 9.19 -11.43
C LYS A 163 1.19 10.26 -11.02
N VAL A 164 1.61 11.51 -11.12
CA VAL A 164 0.75 12.66 -10.85
C VAL A 164 -0.31 12.77 -11.95
N GLN A 165 -1.58 12.65 -11.53
CA GLN A 165 -2.76 12.90 -12.36
C GLN A 165 -3.77 13.68 -11.51
N GLY A 166 -3.42 14.91 -11.14
CA GLY A 166 -4.19 15.69 -10.16
C GLY A 166 -5.22 16.63 -10.81
N ARG A 167 -6.51 16.34 -10.60
CA ARG A 167 -7.66 17.26 -10.79
C ARG A 167 -8.60 17.15 -9.61
N GLY A 168 -8.20 17.61 -8.45
CA GLY A 168 -9.19 17.77 -7.41
C GLY A 168 -10.31 18.72 -7.88
N ARG A 169 -11.52 18.53 -7.37
CA ARG A 169 -12.51 19.59 -7.34
C ARG A 169 -12.25 20.39 -6.05
N GLY A 170 -12.16 21.71 -6.14
CA GLY A 170 -11.90 22.58 -4.97
C GLY A 170 -10.80 23.59 -5.25
N CYS A 171 -10.44 24.37 -4.23
CA CYS A 171 -9.42 25.44 -4.16
C CYS A 171 -9.35 26.44 -5.34
N HIS A 172 -9.09 26.02 -6.58
CA HIS A 172 -8.99 26.89 -7.75
C HIS A 172 -9.55 26.24 -9.04
N ARG A 173 -10.13 27.06 -9.92
CA ARG A 173 -10.33 26.70 -11.32
C ARG A 173 -8.96 26.79 -12.00
N LEU A 174 -8.45 25.67 -12.50
CA LEU A 174 -7.29 25.68 -13.39
C LEU A 174 -7.62 26.48 -14.66
N PRO A 175 -6.60 27.07 -15.34
CA PRO A 175 -6.82 27.80 -16.59
C PRO A 175 -7.63 26.99 -17.61
N GLU A 176 -8.45 27.69 -18.40
CA GLU A 176 -9.20 27.07 -19.47
C GLU A 176 -8.26 26.32 -20.43
N GLY A 177 -8.57 25.05 -20.71
CA GLY A 177 -7.70 24.16 -21.52
C GLY A 177 -6.65 23.36 -20.76
N GLN A 178 -6.41 23.61 -19.46
CA GLN A 178 -5.55 22.79 -18.61
C GLN A 178 -6.33 22.16 -17.47
N PRO A 179 -7.10 21.09 -17.74
CA PRO A 179 -8.04 20.58 -16.75
C PRO A 179 -7.35 19.90 -15.56
N TYR A 180 -6.06 19.60 -15.58
CA TYR A 180 -5.36 18.87 -14.51
C TYR A 180 -3.84 19.02 -14.57
N VAL A 181 -3.18 18.81 -13.42
CA VAL A 181 -1.71 18.69 -13.35
C VAL A 181 -1.33 17.27 -13.73
N ILE A 182 -0.57 17.14 -14.81
CA ILE A 182 0.14 15.91 -15.16
C ILE A 182 1.63 16.19 -14.95
N ALA A 183 2.27 15.32 -14.19
CA ALA A 183 3.71 15.33 -14.04
C ALA A 183 4.18 13.88 -14.04
N GLU A 184 5.34 13.61 -14.65
CA GLU A 184 6.02 12.33 -14.43
C GLU A 184 6.29 12.18 -12.93
N GLY A 185 6.82 13.21 -12.26
CA GLY A 185 7.11 13.14 -10.85
C GLY A 185 8.16 12.08 -10.49
N ARG A 186 8.49 12.00 -9.21
CA ARG A 186 9.37 10.97 -8.67
C ARG A 186 8.59 10.04 -7.75
N VAL A 187 9.13 8.85 -7.49
CA VAL A 187 8.69 8.03 -6.36
C VAL A 187 8.94 8.84 -5.09
N ALA A 188 7.86 9.05 -4.33
CA ALA A 188 7.90 9.79 -3.08
C ALA A 188 7.91 8.79 -1.91
N ALA A 189 8.63 9.13 -0.83
CA ALA A 189 8.66 8.36 0.39
C ALA A 189 8.29 9.25 1.57
N TYR A 190 7.32 8.81 2.36
CA TYR A 190 6.85 9.48 3.56
C TYR A 190 7.44 8.80 4.79
N ASP A 191 8.17 9.57 5.57
CA ASP A 191 8.68 9.20 6.87
C ASP A 191 7.61 9.50 7.93
N PRO A 192 7.00 8.49 8.56
CA PRO A 192 5.93 8.67 9.54
C PRO A 192 6.43 9.19 10.89
N ASP A 193 7.72 9.04 11.20
CA ASP A 193 8.33 9.53 12.43
C ASP A 193 8.56 11.04 12.33
N ARG A 194 9.15 11.46 11.22
CA ARG A 194 9.46 12.88 10.94
C ARG A 194 8.30 13.64 10.33
N ARG A 195 7.27 12.91 9.86
CA ARG A 195 6.11 13.43 9.13
C ARG A 195 6.50 14.28 7.93
N ARG A 196 7.45 13.77 7.13
CA ARG A 196 8.02 14.50 5.99
C ARG A 196 8.15 13.61 4.77
N TRP A 197 8.05 14.24 3.61
CA TRP A 197 8.29 13.59 2.33
C TRP A 197 9.72 13.83 1.85
N ARG A 198 10.27 12.78 1.23
CA ARG A 198 11.46 12.85 0.37
C ARG A 198 11.11 12.28 -1.00
N TYR A 199 11.90 12.66 -2.00
CA TYR A 199 11.70 12.27 -3.39
C TYR A 199 12.96 11.59 -3.91
N THR A 200 12.77 10.44 -4.55
CA THR A 200 13.90 9.68 -5.12
C THR A 200 14.30 10.24 -6.48
N GLN A 201 15.35 9.68 -7.08
CA GLN A 201 15.70 9.93 -8.47
C GLN A 201 14.92 9.05 -9.46
N VAL A 202 14.13 8.09 -8.96
CA VAL A 202 13.36 7.18 -9.80
C VAL A 202 12.06 7.88 -10.23
N PRO A 203 11.76 7.94 -11.54
CA PRO A 203 10.47 8.43 -12.02
C PRO A 203 9.33 7.61 -11.43
N SER A 204 8.20 8.26 -11.19
CA SER A 204 6.99 7.53 -10.83
C SER A 204 6.54 6.59 -11.97
N LEU A 205 5.61 5.70 -11.66
CA LEU A 205 5.04 4.74 -12.59
C LEU A 205 3.65 5.18 -13.02
N GLY A 206 3.42 5.14 -14.33
CA GLY A 206 2.08 5.20 -14.88
C GLY A 206 1.32 3.90 -14.60
N TYR A 207 -0.01 3.97 -14.60
CA TYR A 207 -0.86 2.80 -14.76
C TYR A 207 -0.37 1.99 -16.01
N PRO A 208 -0.11 0.67 -15.91
CA PRO A 208 -0.92 -0.30 -15.19
C PRO A 208 -0.21 -1.12 -14.06
N PHE A 209 0.62 -0.55 -13.20
CA PHE A 209 1.29 -1.33 -12.14
C PHE A 209 0.41 -1.58 -10.90
N ALA A 210 0.77 -2.60 -10.11
CA ALA A 210 0.44 -2.79 -8.68
C ALA A 210 1.75 -3.00 -7.89
N ALA A 211 1.77 -2.69 -6.60
CA ALA A 211 2.96 -2.80 -5.75
C ALA A 211 2.69 -3.55 -4.44
N GLU A 212 3.68 -4.31 -3.97
CA GLU A 212 3.63 -5.03 -2.69
C GLU A 212 5.04 -5.15 -2.11
N ALA A 213 5.18 -5.10 -0.79
CA ALA A 213 6.45 -5.30 -0.14
C ALA A 213 6.87 -6.78 -0.23
N ASP A 214 8.14 -7.04 -0.56
CA ASP A 214 8.76 -8.36 -0.45
C ASP A 214 9.53 -8.44 0.87
N PRO A 215 8.95 -9.01 1.94
CA PRO A 215 9.60 -9.05 3.25
C PRO A 215 10.88 -9.91 3.24
N VAL A 216 11.07 -10.78 2.24
CA VAL A 216 12.26 -11.65 2.16
C VAL A 216 13.46 -10.88 1.61
N SER A 217 13.28 -10.06 0.56
CA SER A 217 14.38 -9.27 -0.01
C SER A 217 14.47 -7.83 0.51
N GLY A 218 13.45 -7.35 1.24
CA GLY A 218 13.34 -5.97 1.70
C GLY A 218 13.03 -4.97 0.58
N ARG A 219 12.70 -5.46 -0.63
CA ARG A 219 12.35 -4.64 -1.79
C ARG A 219 10.84 -4.47 -1.89
N VAL A 220 10.40 -3.53 -2.72
CA VAL A 220 9.01 -3.45 -3.19
C VAL A 220 8.92 -4.07 -4.57
N LEU A 221 8.05 -5.06 -4.75
CA LEU A 221 7.77 -5.65 -6.05
C LEU A 221 6.75 -4.79 -6.79
N LEU A 222 6.98 -4.53 -8.08
CA LEU A 222 6.04 -3.79 -8.93
C LEU A 222 5.78 -4.59 -10.19
N VAL A 223 4.51 -4.86 -10.48
CA VAL A 223 4.11 -5.73 -11.59
C VAL A 223 3.04 -5.06 -12.43
N ASP A 224 3.21 -5.12 -13.76
CA ASP A 224 2.16 -4.78 -14.72
C ASP A 224 2.01 -5.87 -15.79
N ARG A 225 1.31 -5.57 -16.88
CA ARG A 225 1.13 -6.49 -18.01
C ARG A 225 2.38 -6.72 -18.86
N ARG A 226 3.46 -5.97 -18.62
CA ARG A 226 4.67 -5.94 -19.47
C ARG A 226 5.94 -6.29 -18.73
N SER A 227 5.98 -6.12 -17.42
CA SER A 227 7.23 -6.21 -16.68
C SER A 227 7.05 -6.57 -15.21
N LEU A 228 8.09 -7.24 -14.68
CA LEU A 228 8.33 -7.45 -13.26
C LEU A 228 9.50 -6.56 -12.87
N ARG A 229 9.27 -5.67 -11.91
CA ARG A 229 10.28 -4.73 -11.42
C ARG A 229 10.40 -4.85 -9.91
N SER A 230 11.54 -4.43 -9.38
CA SER A 230 11.68 -4.17 -7.95
C SER A 230 12.21 -2.78 -7.68
N PHE A 231 11.76 -2.17 -6.60
CA PHE A 231 12.34 -0.96 -6.04
C PHE A 231 13.05 -1.31 -4.72
N ASP A 232 14.28 -0.84 -4.56
CA ASP A 232 15.06 -0.97 -3.33
C ASP A 232 14.92 0.32 -2.48
N PRO A 233 14.24 0.27 -1.32
CA PRO A 233 14.05 1.41 -0.44
C PRO A 233 15.35 2.06 0.04
N ALA A 234 16.41 1.27 0.24
CA ALA A 234 17.67 1.73 0.80
C ALA A 234 18.48 2.53 -0.22
N SER A 235 18.61 2.02 -1.45
CA SER A 235 19.33 2.70 -2.52
C SER A 235 18.46 3.67 -3.33
N GLY A 236 17.14 3.57 -3.21
CA GLY A 236 16.19 4.34 -4.02
C GLY A 236 16.27 3.97 -5.51
N ARG A 237 16.67 2.75 -5.85
CA ARG A 237 16.84 2.28 -7.24
C ARG A 237 15.70 1.36 -7.66
N MET A 238 15.28 1.49 -8.91
CA MET A 238 14.34 0.56 -9.55
C MET A 238 15.06 -0.29 -10.59
N THR A 239 14.77 -1.58 -10.61
CA THR A 239 15.36 -2.57 -11.52
C THR A 239 14.24 -3.33 -12.22
N THR A 240 14.31 -3.42 -13.55
CA THR A 240 13.46 -4.34 -14.33
C THR A 240 14.13 -5.70 -14.36
N HIS A 241 13.40 -6.73 -13.93
CA HIS A 241 13.90 -8.10 -13.83
C HIS A 241 13.43 -8.96 -15.00
N LEU A 242 12.16 -8.82 -15.37
CA LEU A 242 11.56 -9.53 -16.49
C LEU A 242 10.76 -8.57 -17.36
N GLU A 243 10.77 -8.84 -18.66
CA GLU A 243 9.83 -8.28 -19.63
C GLU A 243 8.99 -9.41 -20.21
N PHE A 244 7.68 -9.21 -20.31
CA PHE A 244 6.71 -10.20 -20.79
C PHE A 244 5.52 -9.51 -21.43
N SER A 245 4.53 -10.29 -21.87
CA SER A 245 3.28 -9.75 -22.42
C SER A 245 2.09 -10.59 -21.96
N HIS A 246 1.40 -10.12 -20.93
CA HIS A 246 0.13 -10.70 -20.46
C HIS A 246 -0.99 -9.68 -20.69
N PRO A 247 -1.62 -9.62 -21.87
CA PRO A 247 -2.62 -8.60 -22.21
C PRO A 247 -3.80 -8.58 -21.22
N ASP A 248 -4.09 -9.73 -20.63
CA ASP A 248 -5.13 -9.94 -19.64
C ASP A 248 -4.77 -9.40 -18.24
N MET A 249 -3.50 -9.08 -17.93
CA MET A 249 -3.08 -8.42 -16.68
C MET A 249 -3.40 -6.92 -16.69
N HIS A 250 -4.65 -6.58 -16.97
CA HIS A 250 -5.13 -5.22 -17.18
C HIS A 250 -5.73 -4.63 -15.88
N TRP A 251 -6.82 -3.89 -15.98
CA TRP A 251 -7.36 -2.96 -14.98
C TRP A 251 -7.59 -3.53 -13.57
N ALA A 252 -7.69 -2.58 -12.64
CA ALA A 252 -7.93 -2.72 -11.21
C ALA A 252 -7.33 -3.95 -10.51
N ARG A 253 -6.13 -3.74 -9.96
CA ARG A 253 -5.26 -4.79 -9.48
C ARG A 253 -4.93 -4.64 -8.03
N SER A 254 -4.85 -5.78 -7.35
CA SER A 254 -4.09 -5.87 -6.12
C SER A 254 -2.98 -6.89 -6.26
N LEU A 255 -1.80 -6.56 -5.76
CA LEU A 255 -0.70 -7.50 -5.61
C LEU A 255 -0.59 -7.84 -4.13
N VAL A 256 -0.65 -9.13 -3.79
CA VAL A 256 -0.61 -9.58 -2.38
C VAL A 256 0.49 -10.63 -2.23
N TYR A 257 1.38 -10.43 -1.27
CA TYR A 257 2.36 -11.46 -0.90
C TYR A 257 1.71 -12.51 0.01
N PHE A 258 1.95 -13.77 -0.29
CA PHE A 258 1.45 -14.92 0.46
C PHE A 258 2.64 -15.71 1.05
N PRO A 259 3.06 -15.40 2.29
CA PRO A 259 4.21 -16.02 2.94
C PRO A 259 4.20 -17.55 2.93
N PRO A 260 3.07 -18.25 3.14
CA PRO A 260 3.10 -19.71 3.26
C PRO A 260 3.60 -20.48 2.04
N LEU A 261 3.54 -19.87 0.85
CA LEU A 261 4.06 -20.47 -0.38
C LEU A 261 5.23 -19.67 -0.97
N ASP A 262 5.64 -18.59 -0.31
CA ASP A 262 6.61 -17.61 -0.81
C ASP A 262 6.28 -17.14 -2.24
N ARG A 263 5.03 -16.69 -2.44
CA ARG A 263 4.48 -16.29 -3.75
C ARG A 263 3.73 -14.98 -3.66
N PHE A 264 3.64 -14.27 -4.77
CA PHE A 264 2.74 -13.13 -4.90
C PHE A 264 1.54 -13.53 -5.77
N TYR A 265 0.39 -12.95 -5.44
CA TYR A 265 -0.85 -13.15 -6.18
C TYR A 265 -1.35 -11.81 -6.67
N TYR A 266 -1.46 -11.70 -7.99
CA TYR A 266 -1.94 -10.51 -8.68
C TYR A 266 -3.39 -10.74 -9.10
N MET A 267 -4.29 -10.06 -8.40
CA MET A 267 -5.74 -10.14 -8.57
C MET A 267 -6.15 -9.22 -9.71
N VAL A 268 -6.64 -9.77 -10.82
CA VAL A 268 -7.07 -8.99 -11.98
C VAL A 268 -8.58 -8.81 -11.94
N GLN A 269 -9.01 -7.55 -11.91
CA GLN A 269 -10.42 -7.25 -11.98
C GLN A 269 -10.83 -6.56 -13.27
N GLY A 270 -11.80 -7.16 -13.94
CA GLY A 270 -12.34 -6.64 -15.19
C GLY A 270 -13.35 -5.51 -15.00
N GLY A 271 -13.55 -4.80 -16.10
CA GLY A 271 -14.90 -4.39 -16.49
C GLY A 271 -15.41 -3.02 -16.05
N ARG A 272 -14.80 -1.93 -16.56
CA ARG A 272 -15.61 -0.74 -16.93
C ARG A 272 -16.29 -0.93 -18.29
N ALA A 273 -15.60 -1.57 -19.24
CA ALA A 273 -16.12 -1.80 -20.60
C ALA A 273 -17.33 -2.75 -20.66
N LYS A 274 -17.55 -3.57 -19.62
CA LYS A 274 -18.66 -4.54 -19.54
C LYS A 274 -19.72 -4.17 -18.47
N GLY A 275 -19.59 -3.00 -17.82
CA GLY A 275 -20.53 -2.55 -16.78
C GLY A 275 -20.57 -3.40 -15.50
N ARG A 276 -19.65 -4.37 -15.33
CA ARG A 276 -19.59 -5.29 -14.19
C ARG A 276 -18.17 -5.37 -13.65
N GLN A 277 -18.00 -5.18 -12.34
CA GLN A 277 -16.74 -5.44 -11.64
C GLN A 277 -16.66 -6.94 -11.29
N VAL A 278 -16.06 -7.74 -12.15
CA VAL A 278 -15.88 -9.19 -11.95
C VAL A 278 -14.40 -9.49 -11.85
N LEU A 279 -14.00 -10.35 -10.92
CA LEU A 279 -12.63 -10.86 -10.89
C LEU A 279 -12.40 -11.73 -12.12
N GLU A 280 -11.56 -11.27 -13.04
CA GLU A 280 -11.31 -11.92 -14.34
C GLU A 280 -10.19 -12.97 -14.27
N GLY A 281 -9.33 -12.89 -13.26
CA GLY A 281 -8.34 -13.92 -13.02
C GLY A 281 -7.37 -13.61 -11.90
N VAL A 282 -6.58 -14.63 -11.54
CA VAL A 282 -5.49 -14.53 -10.57
C VAL A 282 -4.22 -14.98 -11.25
N TYR A 283 -3.15 -14.20 -11.10
CA TYR A 283 -1.81 -14.56 -11.53
C TYR A 283 -0.96 -14.86 -10.32
N GLU A 284 -0.31 -16.02 -10.33
CA GLU A 284 0.71 -16.38 -9.37
C GLU A 284 2.08 -15.95 -9.91
N ILE A 285 2.86 -15.30 -9.05
CA ILE A 285 4.21 -14.84 -9.33
C ILE A 285 5.14 -15.53 -8.34
N THR A 286 6.04 -16.36 -8.87
CA THR A 286 7.09 -17.04 -8.10
C THR A 286 8.41 -16.36 -8.36
N LEU A 287 9.04 -15.83 -7.32
CA LEU A 287 10.33 -15.15 -7.44
C LEU A 287 11.47 -16.15 -7.27
N ASN A 288 12.46 -16.10 -8.15
CA ASN A 288 13.78 -16.61 -7.84
C ASN A 288 14.64 -15.41 -7.42
N ARG A 289 14.82 -15.24 -6.09
CA ARG A 289 15.52 -14.06 -5.54
C ARG A 289 17.03 -14.10 -5.74
N THR A 290 17.61 -15.27 -6.04
CA THR A 290 19.04 -15.40 -6.38
C THR A 290 19.30 -15.21 -7.86
N ASP A 291 18.35 -15.57 -8.73
CA ASP A 291 18.35 -15.26 -10.16
C ASP A 291 16.96 -14.83 -10.62
N TRP A 292 16.75 -13.51 -10.65
CA TRP A 292 15.46 -12.93 -10.97
C TRP A 292 14.98 -13.26 -12.38
N SER A 293 15.90 -13.57 -13.31
CA SER A 293 15.57 -13.96 -14.68
C SER A 293 14.83 -15.30 -14.77
N GLU A 294 14.93 -16.13 -13.73
CA GLU A 294 14.22 -17.40 -13.61
C GLU A 294 12.86 -17.28 -12.88
N SER A 295 12.47 -16.07 -12.47
CA SER A 295 11.15 -15.83 -11.87
C SER A 295 10.04 -16.14 -12.87
N ARG A 296 8.87 -16.57 -12.38
CA ARG A 296 7.78 -17.04 -13.22
C ARG A 296 6.48 -16.34 -12.90
N ILE A 297 5.68 -16.10 -13.93
CA ILE A 297 4.33 -15.55 -13.81
C ILE A 297 3.38 -16.51 -14.54
N ARG A 298 2.33 -16.94 -13.86
CA ARG A 298 1.37 -17.93 -14.36
C ARG A 298 -0.04 -17.53 -13.99
N ARG A 299 -0.95 -17.51 -14.97
CA ARG A 299 -2.39 -17.40 -14.70
C ARG A 299 -2.89 -18.71 -14.09
N LEU A 300 -3.66 -18.61 -13.01
CA LEU A 300 -4.33 -19.75 -12.40
C LEU A 300 -5.62 -20.07 -13.16
N ALA A 301 -5.91 -21.36 -13.33
CA ALA A 301 -7.15 -21.84 -13.93
C ALA A 301 -8.20 -22.02 -12.82
N LEU A 302 -8.79 -20.90 -12.39
CA LEU A 302 -9.79 -20.84 -11.33
C LEU A 302 -11.13 -20.40 -11.89
N GLU A 303 -12.21 -20.93 -11.34
CA GLU A 303 -13.53 -20.33 -11.54
C GLU A 303 -13.61 -19.00 -10.79
N SER A 304 -14.29 -18.01 -11.38
CA SER A 304 -14.46 -16.71 -10.74
C SER A 304 -15.41 -16.85 -9.55
N PRO A 305 -15.13 -16.21 -8.39
CA PRO A 305 -16.07 -16.17 -7.28
C PRO A 305 -17.27 -15.25 -7.57
N GLY A 306 -17.31 -14.63 -8.75
CA GLY A 306 -18.37 -13.74 -9.20
C GLY A 306 -17.97 -12.27 -9.11
N GLU A 307 -18.94 -11.44 -8.74
CA GLU A 307 -18.80 -10.00 -8.66
C GLU A 307 -18.14 -9.59 -7.34
N THR A 308 -16.90 -9.11 -7.42
CA THR A 308 -16.11 -8.64 -6.27
C THR A 308 -15.83 -7.14 -6.39
N ALA A 309 -15.06 -6.60 -5.45
CA ALA A 309 -14.40 -5.29 -5.53
C ALA A 309 -12.87 -5.42 -5.59
N HIS A 310 -12.15 -4.29 -5.68
CA HIS A 310 -10.74 -4.23 -6.14
C HIS A 310 -9.68 -4.55 -5.09
N ALA A 311 -9.99 -4.41 -3.79
CA ALA A 311 -8.99 -4.47 -2.74
C ALA A 311 -8.85 -5.87 -2.11
N TRP A 312 -7.61 -6.30 -1.88
CA TRP A 312 -7.26 -7.60 -1.31
C TRP A 312 -6.08 -7.46 -0.34
N ALA A 313 -6.05 -8.27 0.71
CA ALA A 313 -4.94 -8.30 1.67
C ALA A 313 -4.71 -9.73 2.19
N TYR A 314 -3.47 -10.00 2.60
CA TYR A 314 -3.14 -11.26 3.25
C TYR A 314 -3.57 -11.26 4.72
N ASP A 315 -4.21 -12.35 5.13
CA ASP A 315 -4.59 -12.63 6.51
C ASP A 315 -3.69 -13.74 7.08
N PRO A 316 -2.70 -13.39 7.92
CA PRO A 316 -1.84 -14.35 8.60
C PRO A 316 -2.53 -15.19 9.68
N VAL A 317 -3.74 -14.85 10.13
CA VAL A 317 -4.48 -15.63 11.13
C VAL A 317 -5.07 -16.89 10.49
N HIS A 318 -5.61 -16.75 9.28
CA HIS A 318 -6.26 -17.84 8.55
C HIS A 318 -5.45 -18.33 7.34
N GLU A 319 -4.28 -17.72 7.08
CA GLU A 319 -3.41 -18.02 5.96
C GLU A 319 -4.12 -17.99 4.61
N LEU A 320 -4.87 -16.92 4.34
CA LEU A 320 -5.63 -16.71 3.10
C LEU A 320 -5.48 -15.28 2.58
N ILE A 321 -5.96 -15.02 1.37
CA ILE A 321 -6.04 -13.67 0.80
C ILE A 321 -7.50 -13.25 0.78
N GLY A 322 -7.89 -12.31 1.65
CA GLY A 322 -9.25 -11.83 1.76
C GLY A 322 -9.46 -10.42 1.22
N GLY A 323 -10.69 -10.11 0.83
CA GLY A 323 -11.08 -8.81 0.36
C GLY A 323 -12.28 -8.88 -0.56
N GLY A 324 -12.20 -8.14 -1.67
CA GLY A 324 -13.24 -8.14 -2.70
C GLY A 324 -14.62 -7.68 -2.22
N VAL A 325 -14.69 -6.99 -1.07
CA VAL A 325 -15.94 -6.74 -0.32
C VAL A 325 -16.99 -6.05 -1.18
N ARG A 326 -18.14 -6.70 -1.34
CA ARG A 326 -19.21 -6.19 -2.20
C ARG A 326 -20.58 -6.58 -1.68
N GLN A 327 -21.46 -5.58 -1.54
CA GLN A 327 -22.89 -5.80 -1.21
C GLN A 327 -23.08 -6.80 -0.04
N GLY A 328 -22.40 -6.56 1.09
CA GLY A 328 -22.51 -7.40 2.28
C GLY A 328 -21.79 -8.75 2.20
N HIS A 329 -21.03 -9.03 1.15
CA HIS A 329 -20.25 -10.27 1.03
C HIS A 329 -18.76 -10.00 1.11
N PHE A 330 -18.05 -10.88 1.81
CA PHE A 330 -16.60 -10.95 1.88
C PHE A 330 -16.10 -12.15 1.08
N PHE A 331 -15.02 -11.98 0.32
CA PHE A 331 -14.43 -13.03 -0.50
C PHE A 331 -13.03 -13.36 0.02
N ALA A 332 -12.69 -14.64 0.02
CA ALA A 332 -11.37 -15.13 0.40
C ALA A 332 -10.87 -16.14 -0.63
N PHE A 333 -9.61 -16.03 -1.01
CA PHE A 333 -8.89 -16.99 -1.82
C PHE A 333 -7.93 -17.78 -0.93
N ASP A 334 -8.00 -19.11 -0.95
CA ASP A 334 -7.00 -20.01 -0.38
C ASP A 334 -6.01 -20.41 -1.48
N PRO A 335 -4.78 -19.86 -1.50
CA PRO A 335 -3.81 -20.19 -2.54
C PRO A 335 -3.22 -21.61 -2.45
N ARG A 336 -3.31 -22.28 -1.29
CA ARG A 336 -2.83 -23.65 -1.12
C ARG A 336 -3.79 -24.65 -1.76
N ARG A 337 -5.09 -24.42 -1.58
CA ARG A 337 -6.16 -25.25 -2.17
C ARG A 337 -6.55 -24.81 -3.58
N GLY A 338 -6.30 -23.54 -3.92
CA GLY A 338 -6.78 -22.95 -5.17
C GLY A 338 -8.30 -22.77 -5.14
N GLU A 339 -8.85 -22.40 -3.98
CA GLU A 339 -10.29 -22.37 -3.73
C GLU A 339 -10.77 -20.97 -3.32
N TRP A 340 -12.02 -20.68 -3.64
CA TRP A 340 -12.71 -19.47 -3.23
C TRP A 340 -13.69 -19.75 -2.11
N HIS A 341 -13.73 -18.85 -1.14
CA HIS A 341 -14.72 -18.82 -0.08
C HIS A 341 -15.46 -17.50 -0.10
N VAL A 342 -16.75 -17.55 0.23
CA VAL A 342 -17.61 -16.38 0.34
C VAL A 342 -18.31 -16.46 1.68
N ALA A 343 -18.34 -15.34 2.40
CA ALA A 343 -19.12 -15.19 3.63
C ALA A 343 -20.04 -13.99 3.50
N GLU A 344 -21.27 -14.14 4.00
CA GLU A 344 -22.10 -13.00 4.31
C GLU A 344 -21.53 -12.29 5.54
N ILE A 345 -21.57 -10.96 5.53
CA ILE A 345 -21.05 -10.12 6.60
C ILE A 345 -22.21 -9.75 7.53
N GLU A 346 -22.09 -10.13 8.80
CA GLU A 346 -23.04 -9.77 9.84
C GLU A 346 -22.69 -8.41 10.45
N THR A 347 -23.69 -7.58 10.76
CA THR A 347 -23.47 -6.32 11.49
C THR A 347 -24.66 -5.93 12.34
N ASP A 348 -24.40 -5.48 13.57
CA ASP A 348 -25.42 -5.00 14.52
C ASP A 348 -25.69 -3.49 14.38
N SER A 349 -25.01 -2.81 13.46
CA SER A 349 -25.10 -1.35 13.29
C SER A 349 -26.45 -0.86 12.75
N GLY A 350 -27.29 -1.77 12.23
CA GLY A 350 -28.48 -1.42 11.47
C GLY A 350 -28.19 -0.75 10.12
N VAL A 351 -26.92 -0.61 9.75
CA VAL A 351 -26.47 -0.04 8.47
C VAL A 351 -25.92 -1.18 7.61
N PRO A 352 -26.41 -1.36 6.37
CA PRO A 352 -25.88 -2.41 5.50
C PRO A 352 -24.39 -2.21 5.20
N VAL A 353 -23.64 -3.30 5.25
CA VAL A 353 -22.23 -3.33 4.84
C VAL A 353 -22.16 -3.19 3.33
N GLY A 354 -21.60 -2.07 2.86
CA GLY A 354 -21.50 -1.81 1.43
C GLY A 354 -20.19 -2.24 0.80
N THR A 355 -20.02 -1.89 -0.48
CA THR A 355 -18.86 -2.25 -1.29
C THR A 355 -17.62 -1.46 -0.87
N VAL A 356 -16.44 -2.09 -0.83
CA VAL A 356 -15.17 -1.37 -0.61
C VAL A 356 -14.91 -0.36 -1.72
N SER A 357 -14.38 0.81 -1.35
CA SER A 357 -13.97 1.85 -2.28
C SER A 357 -12.62 1.51 -2.89
N ASP A 358 -12.64 1.11 -4.17
CA ASP A 358 -11.42 0.80 -4.94
C ASP A 358 -10.44 -0.09 -4.17
N TYR A 359 -9.24 0.41 -3.83
CA TYR A 359 -8.16 -0.35 -3.18
C TYR A 359 -8.06 -0.08 -1.67
N ALA A 360 -9.08 0.54 -1.07
CA ALA A 360 -9.02 1.04 0.30
C ALA A 360 -9.33 -0.04 1.35
N LEU A 361 -8.57 -1.14 1.35
CA LEU A 361 -8.63 -2.23 2.33
C LEU A 361 -7.22 -2.65 2.75
N ALA A 362 -7.06 -2.98 4.03
CA ALA A 362 -5.85 -3.57 4.57
C ALA A 362 -6.21 -4.55 5.70
N PHE A 363 -5.27 -5.39 6.11
CA PHE A 363 -5.42 -6.30 7.24
C PHE A 363 -4.60 -5.82 8.44
N ASP A 364 -5.20 -5.82 9.64
CA ASP A 364 -4.48 -5.62 10.90
C ASP A 364 -4.17 -6.97 11.56
N PRO A 365 -2.93 -7.48 11.46
CA PRO A 365 -2.53 -8.75 12.08
C PRO A 365 -2.57 -8.73 13.61
N VAL A 366 -2.51 -7.55 14.25
CA VAL A 366 -2.57 -7.46 15.71
C VAL A 366 -3.97 -7.77 16.21
N SER A 367 -5.00 -7.22 15.56
CA SER A 367 -6.40 -7.48 15.94
C SER A 367 -7.04 -8.66 15.21
N GLY A 368 -6.43 -9.13 14.11
CA GLY A 368 -6.95 -10.20 13.27
C GLY A 368 -8.20 -9.77 12.51
N VAL A 369 -8.19 -8.55 11.94
CA VAL A 369 -9.36 -7.98 11.25
C VAL A 369 -8.96 -7.29 9.95
N TYR A 370 -9.85 -7.36 8.97
CA TYR A 370 -9.81 -6.53 7.76
C TYR A 370 -10.41 -5.17 8.06
N LEU A 371 -9.77 -4.10 7.60
CA LEU A 371 -10.27 -2.74 7.70
C LEU A 371 -10.39 -2.13 6.31
N TRP A 372 -11.51 -1.48 6.04
CA TRP A 372 -11.71 -0.83 4.75
C TRP A 372 -12.63 0.38 4.82
N ARG A 373 -12.62 1.14 3.73
CA ARG A 373 -13.59 2.21 3.49
C ARG A 373 -14.60 1.80 2.44
N SER A 374 -15.89 1.99 2.70
CA SER A 374 -16.93 1.75 1.70
C SER A 374 -16.99 2.88 0.66
N ASP A 375 -17.53 2.56 -0.51
CA ASP A 375 -17.65 3.51 -1.62
C ASP A 375 -18.68 4.64 -1.33
N ARG A 376 -18.80 5.57 -2.28
CA ARG A 376 -19.75 6.70 -2.17
C ARG A 376 -21.20 6.24 -2.06
N ARG A 377 -21.61 5.19 -2.79
CA ARG A 377 -22.99 4.70 -2.81
C ARG A 377 -23.34 3.98 -1.49
N SER A 378 -22.32 3.48 -0.81
CA SER A 378 -22.35 2.74 0.44
C SER A 378 -22.12 3.62 1.67
N GLY A 379 -22.25 4.94 1.54
CA GLY A 379 -22.19 5.88 2.65
C GLY A 379 -20.79 6.25 3.14
N ARG A 380 -19.70 5.81 2.48
CA ARG A 380 -18.31 6.14 2.83
C ARG A 380 -17.95 5.84 4.28
N ARG A 381 -18.36 4.67 4.77
CA ARG A 381 -18.12 4.25 6.16
C ARG A 381 -16.78 3.54 6.28
N THR A 382 -16.23 3.56 7.47
CA THR A 382 -15.07 2.73 7.82
C THR A 382 -15.57 1.49 8.53
N TRP A 383 -15.10 0.33 8.11
CA TRP A 383 -15.51 -0.95 8.67
C TRP A 383 -14.29 -1.71 9.18
N ALA A 384 -14.49 -2.49 10.23
CA ALA A 384 -13.57 -3.54 10.64
C ALA A 384 -14.32 -4.88 10.63
N TYR A 385 -13.74 -5.93 10.07
CA TYR A 385 -14.38 -7.23 9.88
C TYR A 385 -13.45 -8.36 10.29
N ARG A 386 -13.96 -9.31 11.06
CA ARG A 386 -13.24 -10.54 11.40
C ARG A 386 -13.73 -11.67 10.50
N TRP A 387 -12.82 -12.23 9.70
CA TRP A 387 -13.12 -13.45 8.97
C TRP A 387 -13.33 -14.61 9.96
N GLY A 388 -14.35 -15.42 9.69
CA GLY A 388 -14.86 -16.39 10.63
C GLY A 388 -15.09 -17.79 10.09
N ASN A 389 -15.01 -18.00 8.78
CA ASN A 389 -15.15 -19.34 8.25
C ASN A 389 -13.88 -20.12 8.59
N THR A 390 -14.01 -20.99 9.60
CA THR A 390 -13.11 -22.12 9.72
C THR A 390 -13.26 -22.92 8.44
N LEU A 391 -12.16 -23.09 7.71
CA LEU A 391 -12.02 -24.11 6.68
C LEU A 391 -12.24 -25.44 7.41
N THR A 392 -13.51 -25.86 7.55
CA THR A 392 -13.83 -27.18 8.09
C THR A 392 -13.32 -28.18 7.05
N ASP A 393 -12.23 -28.86 7.39
CA ASP A 393 -11.69 -30.00 6.63
C ASP A 393 -12.74 -31.09 6.39
#